data_AF-A0A9X2L7C3-F1
#
_entry.id   AF-A0A9X2L7C3-F1
#
_cell.length_a   1.000
_cell.length_b   1.000
_cell.length_c   1.000
_cell.angle_alpha   90.00
_cell.angle_beta   90.00
_cell.angle_gamma   90.00
#
_symmetry.space_group_name_H-M   'P 1'
#
loop_
_entity.id
_entity.type
_entity.pdbx_description
1 polymer ?
#
loop_
_entity_poly.entity_id
_entity_poly.type
_entity_poly.pdbx_seq_one_letter_code
_entity_poly.pdbx_strand_id
1 'polypeptide(L)'
;MPLKEKLLLAFFIWLGVYPSVLFMTWLVGKVGMDPPLPIKVLITTMVTVPTIEFLFLKRAKKITAAVEKKLGIDGDLREEG
;
A
#
# COMPACT_ATOMS: atom_id res chain seq x y z
N MET A 1 -4.42 -13.49 -12.58
CA MET A 1 -3.34 -12.90 -11.76
C MET A 1 -2.66 -14.04 -10.99
N PRO A 2 -1.52 -14.54 -11.47
CA PRO A 2 -0.74 -15.57 -10.82
C PRO A 2 -0.31 -15.16 -9.40
N LEU A 3 -0.01 -16.16 -8.57
CA LEU A 3 0.33 -15.97 -7.16
C LEU A 3 1.53 -15.03 -6.96
N LYS A 4 2.52 -15.08 -7.86
CA LYS A 4 3.71 -14.23 -7.84
C LYS A 4 3.37 -12.73 -7.97
N GLU A 5 2.49 -12.37 -8.91
CA GLU A 5 2.03 -10.98 -9.09
C GLU A 5 1.24 -10.48 -7.88
N LYS A 6 0.39 -11.34 -7.29
CA LYS A 6 -0.38 -11.01 -6.09
C LYS A 6 0.54 -10.72 -4.90
N LEU A 7 1.60 -11.51 -4.72
CA LEU A 7 2.58 -11.31 -3.65
C LEU A 7 3.42 -10.05 -3.87
N LEU A 8 3.85 -9.79 -5.11
CA LEU A 8 4.60 -8.59 -5.45
C LEU A 8 3.76 -7.33 -5.24
N LEU A 9 2.49 -7.36 -5.66
CA LEU A 9 1.53 -6.28 -5.40
C LEU A 9 1.29 -6.09 -3.90
N ALA A 10 1.10 -7.17 -3.14
CA ALA A 10 0.92 -7.11 -1.68
C ALA A 10 2.16 -6.51 -0.98
N PHE A 11 3.37 -6.86 -1.42
CA PHE A 11 4.61 -6.31 -0.90
C PHE A 11 4.72 -4.80 -1.16
N PHE A 12 4.41 -4.33 -2.37
CA PHE A 12 4.40 -2.90 -2.67
C PHE A 12 3.34 -2.13 -1.89
N ILE A 13 2.16 -2.72 -1.69
CA ILE A 13 1.13 -2.14 -0.83
C ILE A 13 1.67 -2.04 0.60
N TRP A 14 2.22 -3.12 1.15
CA TRP A 14 2.77 -3.15 2.51
C TRP A 14 3.85 -2.08 2.72
N LEU A 15 4.76 -1.93 1.76
CA LEU A 15 5.81 -0.91 1.78
C LEU A 15 5.25 0.51 1.78
N GLY A 16 4.05 0.73 1.23
CA GLY A 16 3.34 2.00 1.30
C GLY A 16 2.55 2.22 2.59
N VAL A 17 1.88 1.17 3.07
CA VAL A 17 1.01 1.22 4.26
C VAL A 17 1.83 1.44 5.52
N TYR A 18 2.88 0.64 5.74
CA TYR A 18 3.67 0.66 6.98
C TYR A 18 4.23 2.06 7.32
N PRO A 19 4.96 2.76 6.43
CA PRO A 19 5.48 4.09 6.72
C PRO A 19 4.36 5.14 6.85
N SER A 20 3.24 4.98 6.14
CA SER A 20 2.10 5.91 6.23
C SER A 20 1.43 5.83 7.61
N VAL A 21 1.18 4.61 8.11
CA VAL A 21 0.64 4.38 9.46
C VAL A 21 1.61 4.89 10.52
N LEU A 22 2.90 4.62 10.36
CA LEU A 22 3.93 5.07 11.29
C LEU A 22 4.00 6.61 11.34
N PHE A 23 4.00 7.26 10.18
CA PHE A 23 4.03 8.72 10.07
C PHE A 23 2.79 9.36 10.70
N MET A 24 1.59 8.83 10.44
CA MET A 24 0.36 9.33 11.05
C MET A 24 0.35 9.13 12.57
N THR A 25 0.81 7.97 13.05
CA THR A 25 0.91 7.68 14.48
C THR A 25 1.88 8.65 15.17
N TRP A 26 3.02 8.92 14.55
CA TRP A 26 3.98 9.91 15.03
C TRP A 26 3.41 11.34 15.03
N LEU A 27 2.70 11.72 13.96
CA LEU A 27 2.09 13.04 13.82
C LEU A 27 1.01 13.29 14.89
N VAL A 28 0.18 12.28 15.16
CA VAL A 28 -0.84 12.36 16.22
C VAL A 28 -0.19 12.52 17.60
N GLY A 29 0.94 11.85 17.86
CA GLY A 29 1.72 12.05 19.09
C GLY A 29 2.34 13.45 19.20
N LYS A 30 2.74 14.06 18.08
CA LYS A 30 3.35 15.41 18.07
C LYS A 30 2.33 16.54 18.24
N VAL A 31 1.08 16.33 17.84
CA VAL A 31 0.01 17.34 17.91
C VAL A 31 -0.44 17.60 19.36
N GLY A 32 0.07 16.85 20.35
CA GLY A 32 -0.17 17.12 21.78
C GLY A 32 -1.62 16.90 22.22
N MET A 33 -2.47 16.40 21.32
CA MET A 33 -3.75 15.82 21.67
C MET A 33 -3.46 14.37 22.08
N ASP A 34 -3.69 14.06 23.35
CA ASP A 34 -3.82 12.67 23.82
C ASP A 34 -5.31 12.31 23.90
N PRO A 35 -6.02 12.21 22.75
CA PRO A 35 -7.36 11.69 22.78
C PRO A 35 -7.27 10.21 23.21
N PRO A 36 -8.31 9.70 23.88
CA PRO A 36 -8.37 8.29 24.24
C PRO A 36 -8.13 7.42 23.00
N LEU A 37 -7.42 6.29 23.20
CA LEU A 37 -6.96 5.40 22.12
C LEU A 37 -8.00 5.14 21.01
N PRO A 38 -9.30 4.93 21.28
CA PRO A 38 -10.30 4.72 20.23
C PRO A 38 -10.41 5.89 19.24
N ILE A 39 -10.35 7.13 19.73
CA ILE A 39 -10.44 8.34 18.89
C ILE A 39 -9.14 8.53 18.10
N LYS A 40 -7.99 8.24 18.73
CA LYS A 40 -6.66 8.26 18.10
C LYS A 40 -6.64 7.33 16.89
N VAL A 41 -7.14 6.11 17.06
CA VAL A 41 -7.24 5.09 16.00
C VAL A 41 -8.22 5.54 14.92
N LEU A 42 -9.40 6.06 15.27
CA LEU A 42 -10.41 6.49 14.31
C LEU A 42 -9.92 7.62 13.40
N ILE A 43 -9.24 8.64 13.95
CA ILE A 43 -8.68 9.73 13.14
C ILE A 43 -7.55 9.19 12.24
N THR A 44 -6.70 8.33 12.80
CA THR A 44 -5.59 7.73 12.04
C THR A 44 -6.10 6.89 10.89
N THR A 45 -7.11 6.04 11.09
CA THR A 45 -7.68 5.20 10.03
C THR A 45 -8.48 6.01 9.02
N MET A 46 -9.24 7.01 9.46
CA MET A 46 -10.00 7.91 8.57
C MET A 46 -9.11 8.65 7.58
N VAL A 47 -7.86 8.98 7.96
CA VAL A 47 -6.89 9.59 7.05
C VAL A 47 -6.08 8.53 6.30
N THR A 48 -5.65 7.47 6.98
CA THR A 48 -4.74 6.46 6.41
C THR A 48 -5.42 5.61 5.34
N VAL A 49 -6.67 5.20 5.53
CA VAL A 49 -7.41 4.37 4.57
C VAL A 49 -7.58 5.07 3.22
N PRO A 50 -8.14 6.29 3.11
CA PRO A 50 -8.26 6.97 1.82
C PRO A 50 -6.89 7.33 1.25
N THR A 51 -5.89 7.64 2.09
CA THR A 51 -4.52 7.85 1.62
C THR A 51 -3.98 6.60 0.91
N ILE A 52 -4.18 5.42 1.50
CA ILE A 52 -3.81 4.13 0.91
C ILE A 52 -4.59 3.88 -0.38
N GLU A 53 -5.90 4.07 -0.36
CA GLU A 53 -6.77 3.77 -1.49
C GLU A 53 -6.51 4.69 -2.69
N PHE A 54 -6.43 6.00 -2.48
CA PHE A 54 -6.28 6.98 -3.56
C PHE A 54 -4.85 7.11 -4.05
N LEU A 55 -3.84 7.08 -3.16
CA LEU A 55 -2.45 7.30 -3.55
C LEU A 55 -1.73 5.98 -3.80
N PHE A 56 -1.86 5.01 -2.89
CA PHE A 56 -1.05 3.80 -2.97
C PHE A 56 -1.62 2.78 -3.93
N LEU A 57 -2.92 2.50 -3.97
CA LEU A 57 -3.45 1.51 -4.91
C LEU A 57 -3.28 1.93 -6.38
N LYS A 58 -3.47 3.22 -6.69
CA LYS A 58 -3.25 3.73 -8.06
C LYS A 58 -1.77 3.66 -8.46
N ARG A 59 -0.87 4.05 -7.56
CA ARG A 59 0.58 4.02 -7.81
C ARG A 59 1.11 2.59 -7.85
N ALA A 60 0.68 1.73 -6.93
CA ALA A 60 1.04 0.32 -6.89
C ALA A 60 0.64 -0.37 -8.19
N LYS A 61 -0.61 -0.22 -8.67
CA LYS A 61 -1.04 -0.79 -9.97
C LYS A 61 -0.18 -0.29 -11.14
N LYS A 62 0.17 0.99 -11.17
CA LYS A 62 1.04 1.57 -12.22
C LYS A 62 2.47 1.02 -12.13
N ILE A 63 3.00 0.87 -10.93
CA ILE A 63 4.35 0.36 -10.68
C ILE A 63 4.42 -1.13 -11.00
N THR A 64 3.45 -1.95 -10.55
CA THR A 64 3.41 -3.37 -10.88
C THR A 64 3.28 -3.58 -12.39
N ALA A 65 2.42 -2.83 -13.07
CA ALA A 65 2.32 -2.90 -14.54
C ALA A 65 3.62 -2.47 -15.26
N ALA A 66 4.32 -1.45 -14.73
CA ALA A 66 5.61 -1.01 -15.28
C ALA A 66 6.73 -2.03 -15.02
N VAL A 67 6.71 -2.69 -13.86
CA VAL A 67 7.68 -3.72 -13.47
C VAL A 67 7.46 -5.01 -14.26
N GLU A 68 6.22 -5.44 -14.45
CA GLU A 68 5.84 -6.58 -15.29
C GLU A 68 6.30 -6.40 -16.74
N LYS A 69 6.02 -5.22 -17.32
CA LYS A 69 6.49 -4.84 -18.65
C LYS A 69 8.02 -4.83 -18.77
N LYS A 70 8.73 -4.40 -17.72
CA LYS A 70 10.20 -4.30 -17.72
C LYS A 70 10.89 -5.64 -17.47
N LEU A 71 10.25 -6.54 -16.72
CA LEU A 71 10.75 -7.88 -16.44
C LEU A 71 10.43 -8.88 -17.55
N GLY A 72 9.69 -8.49 -18.59
CA GLY A 72 9.41 -9.35 -19.74
C GLY A 72 8.61 -10.60 -19.40
N ILE A 73 7.85 -10.59 -18.28
CA ILE A 73 6.98 -11.70 -17.84
C ILE A 73 5.70 -11.75 -18.68
N ASP A 74 5.82 -11.49 -19.98
CA ASP A 74 4.76 -11.70 -20.99
C ASP A 74 5.06 -12.99 -21.79
N GLY A 75 6.30 -13.49 -21.77
CA GLY A 75 6.75 -14.66 -22.52
C GLY A 75 6.62 -16.02 -21.81
N ASP A 76 6.40 -16.05 -20.49
CA ASP A 76 6.44 -17.29 -19.69
C ASP A 76 5.07 -18.00 -19.57
N LEU A 77 4.01 -17.45 -20.19
CA LEU A 77 2.63 -17.93 -20.00
C LEU A 77 1.96 -18.46 -21.27
N ARG A 78 2.67 -18.55 -22.41
CA ARG A 78 2.13 -19.19 -23.61
C ARG A 78 2.51 -20.66 -23.75
N GLU A 79 3.33 -21.20 -22.85
CA GLU A 79 3.76 -22.61 -22.87
C GLU A 79 3.07 -23.49 -21.81
N GLU A 80 2.19 -22.94 -20.96
CA GLU A 80 1.47 -23.72 -19.94
C GLU A 80 -0.08 -23.64 -20.04
N GLY A 81 -0.63 -23.42 -21.24
CA GLY A 81 -2.07 -23.44 -21.49
C GLY A 81 -2.42 -23.62 -22.96
#